data_AF-A0A5B9MEY4-F1
#
_entry.id   AF-A0A5B9MEY4-F1
#
_cell.length_a   1.000
_cell.length_b   1.000
_cell.length_c   1.000
_cell.angle_alpha   90.00
_cell.angle_beta   90.00
_cell.angle_gamma   90.00
#
_symmetry.space_group_name_H-M   'P 1'
#
loop_
_entity.id
_entity.type
_entity.pdbx_description
1 polymer ?
#
loop_
_entity_poly.entity_id
_entity_poly.type
_entity_poly.pdbx_seq_one_letter_code
_entity_poly.pdbx_strand_id
1 'polypeptide(L)'
;MWNAIRLCPATVLLMGFAAAFGSMAFGPAAFSQQPVDQDEGLIFRDPFSGLSASEIESKLVVFLITDEDPFEWTKAKLDQADKNRLGGGPDVWCGPDFRRSFQKLFVSRPDLKDRCIVQRVVAGLPKNLTGDVARTLPPRAITAICDGQYRLLNFSVGVPEPSDLVRLIEDAEETKALLQLHQDDPAALSRAVLDRSNKRVDRVYHGALARLTEQVSFDGASLDVDDAWISQYARSVSDLNPVYLYDAGLRFGLSDGSDLVRLLVLEQHCETRRNWCDALAPSTIARPMRAIMNPLIDTAWGIPAVLEIDPQDHEEPLRWFSARRDNAFVVLAVQPTYLDRDISWPPPNVSRNPLAKRSWSELESVMANHPFRSVTAEQLAVILRENDELAINLLAPTRARYVVFEPGKKKPVVIRESDLPGKFINRLETK
;
A
#
# COMPACT_ATOMS: atom_id res chain seq x y z
N MET A 1 -17.09 -26.30 -32.91
CA MET A 1 -16.20 -27.46 -33.15
C MET A 1 -15.11 -27.38 -32.10
N TRP A 2 -15.23 -28.08 -30.97
CA TRP A 2 -14.60 -29.40 -30.72
C TRP A 2 -13.09 -29.33 -31.03
N ASN A 3 -12.18 -29.38 -30.05
CA ASN A 3 -11.95 -30.58 -29.25
C ASN A 3 -11.38 -30.32 -27.85
N ALA A 4 -11.85 -31.15 -26.94
CA ALA A 4 -11.26 -31.46 -25.64
C ALA A 4 -10.08 -32.42 -25.80
N ILE A 5 -9.08 -32.33 -24.92
CA ILE A 5 -8.12 -33.41 -24.67
C ILE A 5 -8.11 -33.69 -23.16
N ARG A 6 -8.42 -34.93 -22.82
CA ARG A 6 -8.41 -35.50 -21.46
C ARG A 6 -7.03 -36.06 -21.12
N LEU A 7 -6.76 -36.03 -19.81
CA LEU A 7 -5.78 -36.74 -18.99
C LEU A 7 -5.27 -38.12 -19.47
N CYS A 8 -4.00 -38.41 -19.18
CA CYS A 8 -3.63 -39.47 -18.22
C CYS A 8 -2.15 -39.33 -17.74
N PRO A 9 -1.83 -39.75 -16.48
CA PRO A 9 -0.51 -39.58 -15.88
C PRO A 9 0.38 -40.82 -16.06
N ALA A 10 1.70 -40.63 -16.12
CA ALA A 10 2.68 -41.71 -16.05
C ALA A 10 3.61 -41.48 -14.86
N THR A 11 3.42 -42.33 -13.86
CA THR A 11 4.28 -42.58 -12.71
C THR A 11 5.65 -43.07 -13.18
N VAL A 12 6.74 -42.42 -12.76
CA VAL A 12 8.09 -42.99 -12.85
C VAL A 12 8.71 -43.03 -11.47
N LEU A 13 8.95 -44.26 -11.05
CA LEU A 13 9.62 -44.72 -9.86
C LEU A 13 11.13 -44.70 -10.13
N LEU A 14 11.94 -44.02 -9.33
CA LEU A 14 13.41 -44.14 -9.39
C LEU A 14 13.98 -44.26 -7.98
N MET A 15 14.40 -45.48 -7.66
CA MET A 15 15.22 -45.82 -6.50
C MET A 15 16.67 -45.37 -6.71
N GLY A 16 17.22 -44.77 -5.66
CA GLY A 16 18.52 -45.07 -5.06
C GLY A 16 19.76 -45.21 -5.94
N PHE A 17 20.68 -44.25 -5.79
CA PHE A 17 22.11 -44.55 -5.68
C PHE A 17 22.73 -43.73 -4.55
N ALA A 18 23.25 -44.44 -3.55
CA ALA A 18 24.14 -43.89 -2.54
C ALA A 18 25.55 -43.80 -3.13
N ALA A 19 26.16 -42.61 -3.06
CA ALA A 19 27.59 -42.45 -3.29
C ALA A 19 28.18 -41.76 -2.05
N ALA A 20 28.93 -42.54 -1.28
CA ALA A 20 29.80 -42.06 -0.23
C ALA A 20 31.08 -41.49 -0.86
N PHE A 21 31.40 -40.23 -0.58
CA PHE A 21 32.74 -39.70 -0.80
C PHE A 21 33.12 -38.74 0.33
N GLY A 22 34.13 -39.16 1.09
CA GLY A 22 35.33 -38.36 1.36
C GLY A 22 35.18 -37.09 2.19
N SER A 23 35.31 -37.25 3.51
CA SER A 23 35.78 -36.22 4.43
C SER A 23 37.17 -35.72 4.03
N MET A 24 37.27 -34.45 3.62
CA MET A 24 38.48 -33.64 3.85
C MET A 24 38.07 -32.29 4.40
N ALA A 25 38.49 -32.06 5.64
CA ALA A 25 38.31 -30.84 6.39
C ALA A 25 39.11 -29.68 5.78
N PHE A 26 38.42 -28.60 5.44
CA PHE A 26 38.97 -27.26 5.40
C PHE A 26 38.03 -26.39 6.24
N GLY A 27 38.50 -26.04 7.43
CA GLY A 27 37.74 -25.19 8.35
C GLY A 27 37.64 -23.76 7.82
N PRO A 28 36.46 -23.12 7.83
CA PRO A 28 36.40 -21.68 7.76
C PRO A 28 36.70 -21.14 9.17
N ALA A 29 37.66 -20.21 9.23
CA ALA A 29 37.99 -19.46 10.42
C ALA A 29 36.70 -18.95 11.09
N ALA A 30 36.54 -19.30 12.37
CA ALA A 30 35.51 -18.74 13.22
C ALA A 30 35.73 -17.22 13.27
N PHE A 31 34.96 -16.47 12.48
CA PHE A 31 34.66 -15.09 12.80
C PHE A 31 33.91 -15.16 14.12
N SER A 32 34.63 -14.88 15.21
CA SER A 32 34.03 -14.56 16.48
C SER A 32 33.10 -13.37 16.23
N GLN A 33 31.80 -13.64 16.12
CA GLN A 33 30.79 -12.65 16.38
C GLN A 33 30.97 -12.27 17.84
N GLN A 34 31.78 -11.24 18.09
CA GLN A 34 31.63 -10.49 19.32
C GLN A 34 30.17 -10.01 19.35
N PRO A 35 29.44 -10.21 20.46
CA PRO A 35 28.13 -9.60 20.60
C PRO A 35 28.37 -8.11 20.52
N VAL A 36 27.88 -7.49 19.44
CA VAL A 36 27.76 -6.03 19.40
C VAL A 36 26.94 -5.67 20.62
N ASP A 37 27.54 -4.85 21.48
CA ASP A 37 26.94 -4.34 22.70
C ASP A 37 25.50 -3.87 22.43
N GLN A 38 24.67 -3.94 23.46
CA GLN A 38 23.29 -3.44 23.46
C GLN A 38 23.28 -1.93 23.20
N ASP A 39 23.44 -1.54 21.94
CA ASP A 39 23.47 -0.15 21.49
C ASP A 39 22.06 0.44 21.55
N GLU A 40 21.98 1.70 21.98
CA GLU A 40 20.80 2.56 22.01
C GLU A 40 19.99 2.46 20.70
N GLY A 41 19.08 1.48 20.65
CA GLY A 41 18.43 1.08 19.44
C GLY A 41 17.46 2.14 18.96
N LEU A 42 17.40 2.35 17.64
CA LEU A 42 16.30 3.07 17.00
C LEU A 42 14.95 2.50 17.50
N ILE A 43 14.21 3.29 18.28
CA ILE A 43 12.90 2.89 18.82
C ILE A 43 11.82 3.28 17.81
N PHE A 44 11.08 2.28 17.34
CA PHE A 44 9.87 2.53 16.55
C PHE A 44 8.74 2.98 17.47
N ARG A 45 8.16 4.14 17.17
CA ARG A 45 6.95 4.65 17.82
C ARG A 45 5.70 4.27 17.03
N ASP A 46 4.57 4.32 17.72
CA ASP A 46 3.26 4.16 17.08
C ASP A 46 3.00 5.28 16.06
N PRO A 47 2.31 4.97 14.95
CA PRO A 47 2.04 5.94 13.91
C PRO A 47 1.16 7.06 14.44
N PHE A 48 1.50 8.30 14.09
CA PHE A 48 0.83 9.51 14.55
C PHE A 48 0.74 9.65 16.07
N SER A 49 1.61 8.96 16.82
CA SER A 49 1.75 9.17 18.25
C SER A 49 2.10 10.63 18.53
N GLY A 50 1.38 11.26 19.46
CA GLY A 50 1.49 12.69 19.75
C GLY A 50 2.94 13.13 19.97
N LEU A 51 3.31 14.24 19.33
CA LEU A 51 4.64 14.85 19.43
C LEU A 51 4.59 15.99 20.45
N SER A 52 5.64 16.12 21.26
CA SER A 52 5.81 17.29 22.12
C SER A 52 6.13 18.54 21.28
N ALA A 53 5.86 19.73 21.80
CA ALA A 53 6.14 21.00 21.09
C ALA A 53 7.62 21.11 20.62
N SER A 54 8.56 20.64 21.45
CA SER A 54 9.97 20.60 21.08
C SER A 54 10.27 19.64 19.93
N GLU A 55 9.61 18.47 19.90
CA GLU A 55 9.77 17.50 18.81
C GLU A 55 9.18 18.01 17.50
N ILE A 56 8.03 18.70 17.58
CA ILE A 56 7.36 19.30 16.43
C ILE A 56 8.30 20.27 15.68
N GLU A 57 9.05 21.09 16.41
CA GLU A 57 9.94 22.09 15.80
C GLU A 57 11.24 21.45 15.27
N SER A 58 11.85 20.57 16.08
CA SER A 58 13.25 20.16 15.90
C SER A 58 13.44 18.83 15.15
N LYS A 59 12.42 17.96 15.11
CA LYS A 59 12.57 16.59 14.58
C LYS A 59 11.92 16.38 13.22
N LEU A 60 12.43 15.39 12.52
CA LEU A 60 11.84 14.77 11.34
C LEU A 60 11.15 13.48 11.77
N VAL A 61 9.97 13.23 11.22
CA VAL A 61 9.27 11.96 11.43
C VAL A 61 9.49 11.07 10.22
N VAL A 62 10.09 9.90 10.41
CA VAL A 62 10.36 8.92 9.37
C VAL A 62 9.39 7.77 9.51
N PHE A 63 8.49 7.62 8.55
CA PHE A 63 7.60 6.48 8.44
C PHE A 63 8.27 5.34 7.68
N LEU A 64 8.26 4.15 8.27
CA LEU A 64 8.45 2.88 7.57
C LEU A 64 7.08 2.21 7.40
N ILE A 65 6.60 2.15 6.17
CA ILE A 65 5.31 1.58 5.81
C ILE A 65 5.55 0.23 5.14
N THR A 66 4.98 -0.87 5.66
CA THR A 66 5.12 -2.21 5.08
C THR A 66 3.77 -2.81 4.70
N ASP A 67 3.77 -3.76 3.76
CA ASP A 67 2.55 -4.41 3.27
C ASP A 67 2.25 -5.76 3.97
N GLU A 68 2.63 -5.86 5.25
CA GLU A 68 2.23 -6.98 6.12
C GLU A 68 0.76 -6.88 6.54
N ASP A 69 0.23 -7.94 7.16
CA ASP A 69 -1.15 -7.96 7.67
C ASP A 69 -1.26 -7.07 8.93
N PRO A 70 -2.05 -5.98 8.90
CA PRO A 70 -2.20 -5.08 10.04
C PRO A 70 -2.82 -5.76 11.26
N PHE A 71 -3.68 -6.76 11.09
CA PHE A 71 -4.37 -7.43 12.19
C PHE A 71 -3.48 -8.47 12.87
N GLU A 72 -2.66 -9.20 12.11
CA GLU A 72 -1.63 -10.06 12.71
C GLU A 72 -0.62 -9.24 13.49
N TRP A 73 -0.27 -8.07 12.97
CA TRP A 73 0.60 -7.12 13.64
C TRP A 73 0.04 -6.66 14.97
N THR A 74 -1.19 -6.15 14.99
CA THR A 74 -1.87 -5.67 16.19
C THR A 74 -1.97 -6.78 17.23
N LYS A 75 -2.34 -7.99 16.82
CA LYS A 75 -2.39 -9.16 17.70
C LYS A 75 -1.02 -9.46 18.31
N ALA A 76 0.03 -9.53 17.48
CA ALA A 76 1.37 -9.82 17.96
C ALA A 76 1.94 -8.70 18.86
N LYS A 77 1.58 -7.43 18.59
CA LYS A 77 1.91 -6.29 19.48
C LYS A 77 1.26 -6.45 20.85
N LEU A 78 -0.03 -6.83 20.92
CA LEU A 78 -0.73 -7.07 22.18
C LEU A 78 -0.10 -8.25 22.94
N ASP A 79 0.15 -9.37 22.24
CA ASP A 79 0.78 -10.56 22.82
C ASP A 79 2.20 -10.28 23.37
N GLN A 80 2.92 -9.33 22.78
CA GLN A 80 4.25 -8.92 23.20
C GLN A 80 4.24 -7.85 24.29
N ALA A 81 3.28 -6.91 24.26
CA ALA A 81 3.08 -5.92 25.33
C ALA A 81 2.71 -6.61 26.66
N ASP A 82 1.93 -7.69 26.60
CA ASP A 82 1.62 -8.53 27.75
C ASP A 82 2.86 -9.25 28.33
N LYS A 83 3.92 -9.44 27.51
CA LYS A 83 5.14 -10.14 27.91
C LYS A 83 6.31 -9.21 28.27
N ASN A 84 6.41 -8.04 27.64
CA ASN A 84 7.51 -7.09 27.79
C ASN A 84 6.97 -5.69 28.10
N ARG A 85 7.15 -5.24 29.35
CA ARG A 85 6.84 -3.87 29.82
C ARG A 85 7.70 -2.75 29.20
N LEU A 86 8.50 -3.06 28.18
CA LEU A 86 9.36 -2.10 27.49
C LEU A 86 8.93 -2.06 26.03
N GLY A 87 8.35 -0.92 25.65
CA GLY A 87 7.72 -0.68 24.36
C GLY A 87 8.57 -1.13 23.18
N GLY A 88 7.99 -2.02 22.38
CA GLY A 88 8.53 -2.52 21.14
C GLY A 88 7.59 -3.61 20.66
N GLY A 89 6.81 -3.34 19.61
CA GLY A 89 6.03 -4.37 18.94
C GLY A 89 6.93 -5.44 18.31
N PRO A 90 6.34 -6.41 17.59
CA PRO A 90 7.10 -7.32 16.73
C PRO A 90 8.00 -6.54 15.76
N ASP A 91 8.93 -7.19 15.07
CA ASP A 91 9.66 -6.55 13.97
C ASP A 91 8.99 -6.84 12.64
N VAL A 92 8.98 -5.85 11.74
CA VAL A 92 8.51 -6.03 10.36
C VAL A 92 9.58 -6.72 9.56
N TRP A 93 9.22 -7.33 8.43
CA TRP A 93 10.13 -8.10 7.58
C TRP A 93 11.47 -7.39 7.28
N CYS A 94 11.46 -6.07 7.06
CA CYS A 94 12.65 -5.25 6.76
C CYS A 94 13.18 -4.45 7.96
N GLY A 95 12.59 -4.61 9.14
CA GLY A 95 12.95 -3.87 10.34
C GLY A 95 14.41 -4.01 10.76
N PRO A 96 15.05 -5.19 10.67
CA PRO A 96 16.47 -5.33 10.99
C PRO A 96 17.38 -4.55 10.04
N ASP A 97 17.10 -4.60 8.73
CA ASP A 97 17.90 -3.89 7.73
C ASP A 97 17.69 -2.37 7.83
N PHE A 98 16.46 -1.92 8.07
CA PHE A 98 16.16 -0.52 8.32
C PHE A 98 16.88 0.03 9.56
N ARG A 99 16.88 -0.73 10.67
CA ARG A 99 17.66 -0.37 11.87
C ARG A 99 19.15 -0.31 11.60
N ARG A 100 19.68 -1.27 10.84
CA ARG A 100 21.09 -1.27 10.42
C ARG A 100 21.43 -0.02 9.59
N SER A 101 20.53 0.41 8.70
CA SER A 101 20.71 1.65 7.94
C SER A 101 20.81 2.87 8.85
N PHE A 102 19.95 2.98 9.86
CA PHE A 102 20.01 4.06 10.86
C PHE A 102 21.26 3.99 11.75
N GLN A 103 21.67 2.81 12.20
CA GLN A 103 22.89 2.65 12.98
C GLN A 103 24.11 3.15 12.20
N LYS A 104 24.23 2.76 10.92
CA LYS A 104 25.29 3.25 10.03
C LYS A 104 25.18 4.76 9.77
N LEU A 105 23.96 5.28 9.61
CA LEU A 105 23.69 6.72 9.50
C LEU A 105 24.18 7.48 10.72
N PHE A 106 23.90 7.00 11.94
CA PHE A 106 24.29 7.71 13.16
C PHE A 106 25.81 7.70 13.37
N VAL A 107 26.52 6.72 12.82
CA VAL A 107 27.99 6.73 12.77
C VAL A 107 28.50 7.79 11.79
N SER A 108 27.90 7.91 10.60
CA SER A 108 28.35 8.88 9.57
C SER A 108 27.86 10.31 9.79
N ARG A 109 26.70 10.47 10.43
CA ARG A 109 25.99 11.72 10.73
C ARG A 109 25.46 11.70 12.17
N PRO A 110 26.35 11.84 13.18
CA PRO A 110 25.95 11.81 14.60
C PRO A 110 24.95 12.91 14.96
N ASP A 111 24.93 14.01 14.21
CA ASP A 111 23.98 15.11 14.36
C ASP A 111 22.51 14.69 14.16
N LEU A 112 22.25 13.59 13.46
CA LEU A 112 20.90 13.09 13.16
C LEU A 112 20.31 12.18 14.24
N LYS A 113 21.12 11.73 15.22
CA LYS A 113 20.73 10.75 16.23
C LYS A 113 19.47 11.16 17.02
N ASP A 114 19.40 12.43 17.42
CA ASP A 114 18.28 12.97 18.19
C ASP A 114 17.25 13.72 17.34
N ARG A 115 17.46 13.80 16.02
CA ARG A 115 16.64 14.58 15.09
C ARG A 115 15.61 13.76 14.34
N CYS A 116 15.67 12.43 14.42
CA CYS A 116 14.72 11.55 13.74
C CYS A 116 13.83 10.80 14.73
N ILE A 117 12.52 10.83 14.50
CA ILE A 117 11.57 9.93 15.14
C ILE A 117 11.14 8.92 14.09
N VAL A 118 11.29 7.63 14.38
CA VAL A 118 10.84 6.59 13.46
C VAL A 118 9.48 6.06 13.90
N GLN A 119 8.53 6.09 12.98
CA GLN A 119 7.20 5.53 13.14
C GLN A 119 6.97 4.42 12.12
N ARG A 120 6.15 3.44 12.52
CA ARG A 120 5.89 2.26 11.69
C ARG A 120 4.42 2.16 11.36
N VAL A 121 4.13 1.80 10.12
CA VAL A 121 2.77 1.54 9.64
C VAL A 121 2.75 0.21 8.92
N VAL A 122 1.76 -0.63 9.24
CA VAL A 122 1.48 -1.87 8.51
C VAL A 122 0.20 -1.64 7.72
N ALA A 123 0.25 -1.86 6.40
CA ALA A 123 -0.76 -1.40 5.45
C ALA A 123 -1.17 -2.45 4.40
N GLY A 124 -0.82 -3.71 4.60
CA GLY A 124 -1.12 -4.78 3.65
C GLY A 124 -2.58 -5.24 3.70
N LEU A 125 -2.96 -6.07 2.73
CA LEU A 125 -4.26 -6.73 2.75
C LEU A 125 -4.27 -7.82 3.83
N PRO A 126 -5.20 -7.76 4.80
CA PRO A 126 -5.29 -8.76 5.85
C PRO A 126 -5.82 -10.10 5.33
N LYS A 127 -5.55 -11.18 6.08
CA LYS A 127 -5.95 -12.56 5.73
C LYS A 127 -7.43 -12.72 5.48
N ASN A 128 -8.27 -11.96 6.17
CA ASN A 128 -9.72 -12.00 5.95
C ASN A 128 -10.16 -11.37 4.60
N LEU A 129 -9.28 -10.63 3.92
CA LEU A 129 -9.46 -10.12 2.55
C LEU A 129 -8.60 -10.83 1.50
N THR A 130 -7.67 -11.71 1.89
CA THR A 130 -6.95 -12.60 0.96
C THR A 130 -7.54 -14.01 0.90
N GLY A 131 -8.57 -14.30 1.71
CA GLY A 131 -9.15 -15.62 1.83
C GLY A 131 -8.21 -16.61 2.51
N ASP A 132 -7.38 -16.12 3.44
CA ASP A 132 -6.31 -16.87 4.13
C ASP A 132 -5.29 -17.51 3.18
N VAL A 133 -5.18 -16.98 1.96
CA VAL A 133 -4.18 -17.44 1.00
C VAL A 133 -2.82 -16.88 1.41
N ALA A 134 -1.85 -17.78 1.55
CA ALA A 134 -0.47 -17.40 1.85
C ALA A 134 0.07 -16.41 0.83
N ARG A 135 0.82 -15.42 1.32
CA ARG A 135 1.45 -14.41 0.49
C ARG A 135 2.45 -15.06 -0.48
N THR A 136 2.20 -14.92 -1.79
CA THR A 136 3.07 -15.46 -2.85
C THR A 136 4.00 -14.43 -3.47
N LEU A 137 3.71 -13.13 -3.29
CA LEU A 137 4.48 -12.03 -3.86
C LEU A 137 5.50 -11.47 -2.84
N PRO A 138 6.66 -10.97 -3.29
CA PRO A 138 7.65 -10.33 -2.44
C PRO A 138 7.06 -9.20 -1.58
N PRO A 139 7.60 -8.97 -0.35
CA PRO A 139 7.24 -7.84 0.50
C PRO A 139 7.64 -6.50 -0.09
N ARG A 140 6.88 -5.46 0.26
CA ARG A 140 7.09 -4.08 -0.20
C ARG A 140 7.16 -3.14 0.99
N ALA A 141 7.84 -2.03 0.77
CA ALA A 141 7.95 -0.96 1.75
C ALA A 141 7.88 0.41 1.08
N ILE A 142 7.46 1.41 1.84
CA ILE A 142 7.59 2.82 1.52
C ILE A 142 8.24 3.49 2.72
N THR A 143 9.27 4.29 2.47
CA THR A 143 9.86 5.18 3.48
C THR A 143 9.46 6.61 3.19
N ALA A 144 8.83 7.28 4.14
CA ALA A 144 8.40 8.67 4.00
C ALA A 144 8.97 9.52 5.13
N ILE A 145 9.47 10.71 4.83
CA ILE A 145 9.97 11.68 5.81
C ILE A 145 9.02 12.86 5.85
N CYS A 146 8.58 13.20 7.05
CA CYS A 146 7.70 14.32 7.34
C CYS A 146 8.36 15.31 8.28
N ASP A 147 7.84 16.54 8.32
CA ASP A 147 8.13 17.46 9.41
C ASP A 147 7.37 17.06 10.69
N GLY A 148 7.59 17.82 11.77
CA GLY A 148 6.89 17.60 13.03
C GLY A 148 5.39 17.94 13.02
N GLN A 149 4.85 18.45 11.90
CA GLN A 149 3.41 18.63 11.67
C GLN A 149 2.83 17.51 10.80
N TYR A 150 3.58 16.43 10.58
CA TYR A 150 3.21 15.32 9.70
C TYR A 150 2.95 15.74 8.25
N ARG A 151 3.57 16.82 7.77
CA ARG A 151 3.54 17.19 6.35
C ARG A 151 4.66 16.46 5.62
N LEU A 152 4.34 15.83 4.50
CA LEU A 152 5.31 15.04 3.73
C LEU A 152 6.41 15.94 3.16
N LEU A 153 7.68 15.59 3.39
CA LEU A 153 8.85 16.32 2.88
C LEU A 153 9.57 15.57 1.76
N ASN A 154 9.62 14.24 1.87
CA ASN A 154 10.15 13.35 0.84
C ASN A 154 9.66 11.91 1.05
N PHE A 155 9.67 11.08 0.02
CA PHE A 155 9.40 9.65 0.15
C PHE A 155 10.14 8.82 -0.90
N SER A 156 10.25 7.52 -0.63
CA SER A 156 10.80 6.53 -1.54
C SER A 156 10.04 5.21 -1.40
N VAL A 157 9.88 4.49 -2.51
CA VAL A 157 9.42 3.10 -2.50
C VAL A 157 10.64 2.19 -2.36
N GLY A 158 10.62 1.31 -1.36
CA GLY A 158 11.75 0.46 -0.98
C GLY A 158 12.24 0.73 0.45
N VAL A 159 13.21 -0.09 0.86
CA VAL A 159 13.92 0.02 2.13
C VAL A 159 15.25 0.74 1.86
N PRO A 160 15.49 1.92 2.45
CA PRO A 160 16.68 2.69 2.15
C PRO A 160 17.92 2.04 2.74
N GLU A 161 18.96 1.95 1.90
CA GLU A 161 20.33 1.72 2.35
C GLU A 161 20.87 2.97 3.07
N PRO A 162 21.98 2.90 3.82
CA PRO A 162 22.51 4.04 4.57
C PRO A 162 22.70 5.30 3.72
N SER A 163 23.25 5.17 2.51
CA SER A 163 23.45 6.30 1.58
C SER A 163 22.15 6.88 1.05
N ASP A 164 21.15 6.02 0.80
CA ASP A 164 19.84 6.46 0.36
C ASP A 164 19.12 7.21 1.47
N LEU A 165 19.25 6.74 2.72
CA LEU A 165 18.65 7.37 3.88
C LEU A 165 19.24 8.76 4.14
N VAL A 166 20.57 8.92 4.01
CA VAL A 166 21.22 10.25 4.07
C VAL A 166 20.60 11.18 3.04
N ARG A 167 20.57 10.76 1.77
CA ARG A 167 20.03 11.57 0.68
C ARG A 167 18.56 11.92 0.91
N LEU A 168 17.76 10.95 1.37
CA LEU A 168 16.34 11.14 1.65
C LEU A 168 16.14 12.20 2.75
N ILE A 169 16.97 12.19 3.80
CA ILE A 169 16.95 13.17 4.89
C ILE A 169 17.39 14.55 4.39
N GLU A 170 18.49 14.64 3.65
CA GLU A 170 18.99 15.92 3.11
C GLU A 170 17.95 16.58 2.18
N ASP A 171 17.34 15.77 1.31
CA ASP A 171 16.26 16.22 0.43
C ASP A 171 15.01 16.66 1.21
N ALA A 172 14.71 16.00 2.33
CA ALA A 172 13.62 16.39 3.22
C ALA A 172 13.93 17.69 3.97
N GLU A 173 15.16 17.90 4.43
CA GLU A 173 15.60 19.15 5.06
C GLU A 173 15.56 20.33 4.08
N GLU A 174 15.98 20.11 2.83
CA GLU A 174 15.82 21.09 1.74
C GLU A 174 14.34 21.43 1.53
N THR A 175 13.46 20.43 1.43
CA THR A 175 12.01 20.65 1.31
C THR A 175 11.45 21.40 2.53
N LYS A 176 11.91 21.08 3.75
CA LYS A 176 11.50 21.76 4.99
C LYS A 176 11.89 23.24 4.94
N ALA A 177 13.08 23.57 4.44
CA ALA A 177 13.53 24.94 4.24
C ALA A 177 12.70 25.67 3.18
N LEU A 178 12.37 25.02 2.04
CA LEU A 178 11.49 25.59 1.02
C LEU A 178 10.08 25.87 1.57
N LEU A 179 9.54 24.96 2.38
CA LEU A 179 8.24 25.11 3.03
C LEU A 179 8.24 26.28 4.03
N GLN A 180 9.37 26.53 4.71
CA GLN A 180 9.53 27.70 5.58
C GLN A 180 9.69 29.01 4.80
N LEU A 181 10.31 28.98 3.62
CA LEU A 181 10.47 30.15 2.76
C LEU A 181 9.16 30.56 2.07
N HIS A 182 8.30 29.58 1.76
CA HIS A 182 7.06 29.75 1.02
C HIS A 182 5.81 29.38 1.84
N GLN A 183 5.79 29.71 3.13
CA GLN A 183 4.68 29.35 4.05
C GLN A 183 3.32 29.84 3.54
N ASP A 184 3.29 31.05 2.98
CA ASP A 184 2.06 31.71 2.52
C ASP A 184 1.83 31.60 1.00
N ASP A 185 2.70 30.89 0.28
CA ASP A 185 2.61 30.74 -1.18
C ASP A 185 2.84 29.27 -1.62
N PRO A 186 1.80 28.42 -1.51
CA PRO A 186 1.85 27.03 -1.95
C PRO A 186 2.20 26.89 -3.44
N ALA A 187 1.87 27.90 -4.27
CA ALA A 187 2.18 27.90 -5.69
C ALA A 187 3.69 28.06 -5.93
N ALA A 188 4.35 28.97 -5.19
CA ALA A 188 5.81 29.13 -5.25
C ALA A 188 6.54 27.90 -4.71
N LEU A 189 6.04 27.30 -3.62
CA LEU A 189 6.57 26.03 -3.12
C LEU A 189 6.52 24.94 -4.20
N SER A 190 5.35 24.75 -4.80
CA SER A 190 5.13 23.72 -5.82
C SER A 190 6.01 23.94 -7.06
N ARG A 191 6.22 25.19 -7.48
CA ARG A 191 7.17 25.56 -8.54
C ARG A 191 8.61 25.25 -8.18
N ALA A 192 9.05 25.58 -6.96
CA ALA A 192 10.41 25.28 -6.50
C ALA A 192 10.67 23.77 -6.44
N VAL A 193 9.69 22.99 -5.95
CA VAL A 193 9.73 21.53 -5.95
C VAL A 193 9.79 20.98 -7.37
N LEU A 194 8.99 21.51 -8.29
CA LEU A 194 9.01 21.11 -9.70
C LEU A 194 10.35 21.39 -10.37
N ASP A 195 10.93 22.57 -10.18
CA ASP A 195 12.24 22.93 -10.73
C ASP A 195 13.33 21.99 -10.22
N ARG A 196 13.22 21.57 -8.96
CA ARG A 196 14.10 20.56 -8.37
C ARG A 196 13.88 19.19 -9.01
N SER A 197 12.64 18.72 -9.13
CA SER A 197 12.31 17.46 -9.78
C SER A 197 12.83 17.43 -11.22
N ASN A 198 12.65 18.51 -11.98
CA ASN A 198 13.20 18.64 -13.34
C ASN A 198 14.72 18.48 -13.38
N LYS A 199 15.47 18.89 -12.36
CA LYS A 199 16.93 18.73 -12.36
C LYS A 199 17.39 17.31 -11.99
N ARG A 200 16.51 16.50 -11.38
CA ARG A 200 16.86 15.22 -10.76
C ARG A 200 16.36 14.01 -11.53
N VAL A 201 15.19 14.12 -12.15
CA VAL A 201 14.62 13.01 -12.90
C VAL A 201 15.41 12.75 -14.19
N ASP A 202 15.57 11.49 -14.52
CA ASP A 202 16.20 11.11 -15.79
C ASP A 202 15.42 11.63 -17.00
N ARG A 203 16.12 11.73 -18.14
CA ARG A 203 15.58 12.32 -19.38
C ARG A 203 14.24 11.72 -19.81
N VAL A 204 14.07 10.42 -19.57
CA VAL A 204 12.86 9.65 -19.94
C VAL A 204 11.61 10.16 -19.20
N TYR A 205 11.77 10.76 -18.02
CA TYR A 205 10.67 11.26 -17.19
C TYR A 205 10.29 12.71 -17.49
N HIS A 206 11.16 13.54 -18.09
CA HIS A 206 10.85 14.95 -18.36
C HIS A 206 9.55 15.15 -19.14
N GLY A 207 9.30 14.31 -20.15
CA GLY A 207 8.08 14.41 -20.95
C GLY A 207 6.82 14.11 -20.14
N ALA A 208 6.89 13.18 -19.19
CA ALA A 208 5.79 12.92 -18.27
C ALA A 208 5.65 14.04 -17.26
N LEU A 209 6.74 14.47 -16.62
CA LEU A 209 6.75 15.56 -15.65
C LEU A 209 6.19 16.87 -16.22
N ALA A 210 6.49 17.20 -17.48
CA ALA A 210 5.90 18.34 -18.17
C ALA A 210 4.36 18.23 -18.30
N ARG A 211 3.84 17.05 -18.68
CA ARG A 211 2.38 16.81 -18.74
C ARG A 211 1.72 16.90 -17.37
N LEU A 212 2.36 16.38 -16.33
CA LEU A 212 1.85 16.50 -14.96
C LEU A 212 1.75 17.96 -14.55
N THR A 213 2.77 18.75 -14.90
CA THR A 213 2.83 20.18 -14.60
C THR A 213 1.70 20.96 -15.29
N GLU A 214 1.39 20.64 -16.55
CA GLU A 214 0.26 21.27 -17.27
C GLU A 214 -1.09 20.99 -16.61
N GLN A 215 -1.24 19.83 -15.97
CA GLN A 215 -2.45 19.43 -15.27
C GLN A 215 -2.54 20.03 -13.86
N VAL A 216 -1.41 20.42 -13.24
CA VAL A 216 -1.36 21.06 -11.93
C VAL A 216 -1.54 22.56 -12.09
N SER A 217 -2.76 23.04 -11.85
CA SER A 217 -2.98 24.48 -11.68
C SER A 217 -2.30 24.93 -10.39
N PHE A 218 -1.17 25.63 -10.51
CA PHE A 218 -0.49 26.24 -9.37
C PHE A 218 -1.27 27.45 -8.83
N ASP A 219 -2.11 28.06 -9.66
CA ASP A 219 -2.93 29.22 -9.31
C ASP A 219 -4.18 28.77 -8.54
N GLY A 220 -4.05 28.68 -7.21
CA GLY A 220 -5.09 28.17 -6.31
C GLY A 220 -4.73 26.88 -5.58
N ALA A 221 -3.44 26.49 -5.56
CA ALA A 221 -2.94 25.30 -4.90
C ALA A 221 -3.30 25.29 -3.40
N SER A 222 -4.37 24.58 -3.04
CA SER A 222 -4.61 24.16 -1.66
C SER A 222 -3.75 22.94 -1.34
N LEU A 223 -3.23 22.90 -0.11
CA LEU A 223 -2.59 21.71 0.45
C LEU A 223 -3.62 20.69 0.98
N ASP A 224 -4.91 21.05 0.93
CA ASP A 224 -6.00 20.15 1.29
C ASP A 224 -6.05 18.95 0.34
N VAL A 225 -6.38 17.80 0.92
CA VAL A 225 -6.52 16.53 0.23
C VAL A 225 -8.00 16.25 0.08
N ASP A 226 -8.55 16.65 -1.06
CA ASP A 226 -9.94 16.45 -1.43
C ASP A 226 -10.09 15.45 -2.59
N ASP A 227 -11.32 15.15 -2.97
CA ASP A 227 -11.60 14.22 -4.06
C ASP A 227 -10.99 14.68 -5.39
N ALA A 228 -10.88 15.99 -5.62
CA ALA A 228 -10.30 16.53 -6.84
C ALA A 228 -8.79 16.28 -6.90
N TRP A 229 -8.07 16.55 -5.81
CA TRP A 229 -6.65 16.22 -5.69
C TRP A 229 -6.41 14.72 -5.85
N ILE A 230 -7.19 13.88 -5.17
CA ILE A 230 -7.02 12.42 -5.28
C ILE A 230 -7.21 11.96 -6.74
N SER A 231 -8.18 12.51 -7.47
CA SER A 231 -8.39 12.21 -8.91
C SER A 231 -7.17 12.61 -9.74
N GLN A 232 -6.64 13.80 -9.51
CA GLN A 232 -5.49 14.34 -10.22
C GLN A 232 -4.21 13.55 -9.91
N TYR A 233 -4.01 13.19 -8.65
CA TYR A 233 -2.89 12.36 -8.21
C TYR A 233 -2.94 10.97 -8.87
N ALA A 234 -4.09 10.32 -8.86
CA ALA A 234 -4.27 9.02 -9.51
C ALA A 234 -3.98 9.08 -11.02
N ARG A 235 -4.45 10.12 -11.71
CA ARG A 235 -4.12 10.35 -13.13
C ARG A 235 -2.62 10.56 -13.33
N SER A 236 -1.99 11.32 -12.45
CA SER A 236 -0.53 11.55 -12.49
C SER A 236 0.25 10.25 -12.38
N VAL A 237 -0.16 9.37 -11.46
CA VAL A 237 0.43 8.03 -11.32
C VAL A 237 0.17 7.17 -12.56
N SER A 238 -1.06 7.18 -13.08
CA SER A 238 -1.42 6.44 -14.29
C SER A 238 -0.58 6.86 -15.50
N ASP A 239 -0.26 8.15 -15.63
CA ASP A 239 0.58 8.69 -16.70
C ASP A 239 2.07 8.35 -16.51
N LEU A 240 2.53 8.23 -15.26
CA LEU A 240 3.91 7.89 -14.92
C LEU A 240 4.22 6.39 -14.96
N ASN A 241 3.25 5.54 -14.64
CA ASN A 241 3.46 4.09 -14.56
C ASN A 241 4.02 3.47 -15.86
N PRO A 242 3.54 3.82 -17.06
CA PRO A 242 4.13 3.33 -18.30
C PRO A 242 5.59 3.75 -18.48
N VAL A 243 5.93 4.98 -18.07
CA VAL A 243 7.31 5.50 -18.15
C VAL A 243 8.21 4.77 -17.18
N TYR A 244 7.72 4.51 -15.97
CA TYR A 244 8.41 3.70 -14.97
C TYR A 244 8.67 2.27 -15.45
N LEU A 245 7.65 1.58 -15.96
CA LEU A 245 7.81 0.21 -16.45
C LEU A 245 8.78 0.14 -17.63
N TYR A 246 8.76 1.13 -18.52
CA TYR A 246 9.72 1.24 -19.61
C TYR A 246 11.16 1.45 -19.09
N ASP A 247 11.37 2.38 -18.17
CA ASP A 247 12.67 2.65 -17.54
C ASP A 247 13.20 1.41 -16.78
N ALA A 248 12.36 0.77 -15.97
CA ALA A 248 12.71 -0.46 -15.26
C ALA A 248 13.03 -1.60 -16.24
N GLY A 249 12.30 -1.71 -17.34
CA GLY A 249 12.58 -2.64 -18.44
C GLY A 249 13.96 -2.43 -19.06
N LEU A 250 14.34 -1.17 -19.31
CA LEU A 250 15.66 -0.83 -19.85
C LEU A 250 16.79 -1.10 -18.84
N ARG A 251 16.63 -0.71 -17.57
CA ARG A 251 17.67 -0.85 -16.54
C ARG A 251 17.90 -2.30 -16.10
N PHE A 252 16.84 -3.09 -16.02
CA PHE A 252 16.89 -4.41 -15.40
C PHE A 252 16.56 -5.56 -16.37
N GLY A 253 16.26 -5.26 -17.63
CA GLY A 253 15.91 -6.28 -18.63
C GLY A 253 14.61 -7.00 -18.30
N LEU A 254 13.57 -6.22 -17.96
CA LEU A 254 12.20 -6.70 -17.75
C LEU A 254 11.42 -6.54 -19.05
N SER A 255 10.61 -7.54 -19.39
CA SER A 255 10.05 -7.67 -20.73
C SER A 255 8.53 -7.78 -20.76
N ASP A 256 7.94 -8.53 -19.83
CA ASP A 256 6.49 -8.74 -19.79
C ASP A 256 5.96 -8.98 -18.36
N GLY A 257 4.67 -9.29 -18.25
CA GLY A 257 3.99 -9.51 -16.96
C GLY A 257 4.50 -10.71 -16.17
N SER A 258 5.24 -11.65 -16.78
CA SER A 258 5.86 -12.76 -16.06
C SER A 258 7.03 -12.29 -15.17
N ASP A 259 7.61 -11.13 -15.47
CA ASP A 259 8.68 -10.50 -14.68
C ASP A 259 8.15 -9.79 -13.42
N LEU A 260 6.84 -9.81 -13.14
CA LEU A 260 6.25 -9.09 -12.01
C LEU A 260 6.94 -9.44 -10.68
N VAL A 261 7.20 -10.72 -10.41
CA VAL A 261 7.88 -11.12 -9.16
C VAL A 261 9.28 -10.49 -9.06
N ARG A 262 10.02 -10.46 -10.17
CA ARG A 262 11.35 -9.86 -10.23
C ARG A 262 11.30 -8.35 -10.04
N LEU A 263 10.33 -7.68 -10.67
CA LEU A 263 10.09 -6.26 -10.47
C LEU A 263 9.81 -5.95 -8.99
N LEU A 264 8.95 -6.72 -8.33
CA LEU A 264 8.64 -6.52 -6.91
C LEU A 264 9.84 -6.73 -5.99
N VAL A 265 10.76 -7.64 -6.32
CA VAL A 265 12.05 -7.76 -5.60
C VAL A 265 12.90 -6.50 -5.82
N LEU A 266 13.00 -6.01 -7.06
CA LEU A 266 13.76 -4.79 -7.36
C LEU A 266 13.18 -3.56 -6.64
N GLU A 267 11.86 -3.48 -6.51
CA GLU A 267 11.17 -2.41 -5.79
C GLU A 267 11.42 -2.40 -4.27
N GLN A 268 12.05 -3.43 -3.72
CA GLN A 268 12.55 -3.40 -2.34
C GLN A 268 13.73 -2.42 -2.18
N HIS A 269 14.39 -2.05 -3.28
CA HIS A 269 15.49 -1.09 -3.30
C HIS A 269 15.01 0.30 -3.77
N CYS A 270 15.38 1.33 -3.00
CA CYS A 270 14.95 2.71 -3.24
C CYS A 270 15.34 3.27 -4.62
N GLU A 271 16.40 2.76 -5.25
CA GLU A 271 16.84 3.27 -6.56
C GLU A 271 15.92 2.81 -7.70
N THR A 272 15.14 1.75 -7.50
CA THR A 272 14.25 1.23 -8.54
C THR A 272 13.15 2.24 -8.90
N ARG A 273 12.54 2.89 -7.91
CA ARG A 273 11.45 3.87 -8.12
C ARG A 273 11.83 5.32 -7.84
N ARG A 274 13.12 5.64 -7.67
CA ARG A 274 13.59 7.00 -7.32
C ARG A 274 13.03 8.09 -8.25
N ASN A 275 13.24 7.95 -9.57
CA ASN A 275 12.75 8.92 -10.55
C ASN A 275 11.22 9.07 -10.53
N TRP A 276 10.50 7.97 -10.30
CA TRP A 276 9.04 7.98 -10.19
C TRP A 276 8.58 8.75 -8.93
N CYS A 277 9.26 8.56 -7.80
CA CYS A 277 8.98 9.31 -6.57
C CYS A 277 9.30 10.81 -6.76
N ASP A 278 10.45 11.13 -7.34
CA ASP A 278 10.87 12.51 -7.64
C ASP A 278 9.91 13.21 -8.62
N ALA A 279 9.35 12.47 -9.58
CA ALA A 279 8.35 13.00 -10.52
C ALA A 279 6.98 13.27 -9.87
N LEU A 280 6.62 12.54 -8.80
CA LEU A 280 5.38 12.75 -8.03
C LEU A 280 5.52 13.76 -6.90
N ALA A 281 6.75 14.14 -6.55
CA ALA A 281 7.03 15.09 -5.47
C ALA A 281 6.20 16.40 -5.57
N PRO A 282 6.03 17.04 -6.75
CA PRO A 282 5.25 18.27 -6.85
C PRO A 282 3.78 18.13 -6.41
N SER A 283 3.20 16.92 -6.54
CA SER A 283 1.80 16.67 -6.20
C SER A 283 1.59 16.20 -4.77
N THR A 284 2.66 15.79 -4.06
CA THR A 284 2.60 15.08 -2.77
C THR A 284 3.26 15.82 -1.62
N ILE A 285 4.30 16.61 -1.88
CA ILE A 285 5.04 17.36 -0.87
C ILE A 285 4.14 18.38 -0.15
N ALA A 286 4.44 18.60 1.13
CA ALA A 286 3.77 19.48 2.08
C ALA A 286 2.34 19.06 2.45
N ARG A 287 1.81 17.99 1.86
CA ARG A 287 0.47 17.49 2.19
C ARG A 287 0.48 16.72 3.51
N PRO A 288 -0.63 16.74 4.27
CA PRO A 288 -0.75 15.96 5.50
C PRO A 288 -0.62 14.46 5.23
N MET A 289 0.38 13.81 5.85
CA MET A 289 0.70 12.41 5.63
C MET A 289 -0.50 11.51 5.91
N ARG A 290 -1.29 11.80 6.95
CA ARG A 290 -2.51 11.05 7.30
C ARG A 290 -3.51 10.98 6.13
N ALA A 291 -3.67 12.09 5.40
CA ALA A 291 -4.63 12.19 4.31
C ALA A 291 -4.13 11.55 3.01
N ILE A 292 -2.83 11.63 2.72
CA ILE A 292 -2.25 11.08 1.49
C ILE A 292 -1.78 9.62 1.61
N MET A 293 -1.70 9.06 2.83
CA MET A 293 -1.13 7.73 3.07
C MET A 293 -1.83 6.63 2.27
N ASN A 294 -3.17 6.57 2.33
CA ASN A 294 -3.94 5.57 1.58
C ASN A 294 -3.77 5.72 0.06
N PRO A 295 -3.95 6.93 -0.54
CA PRO A 295 -3.65 7.17 -1.95
C PRO A 295 -2.22 6.77 -2.35
N LEU A 296 -1.23 7.16 -1.56
CA LEU A 296 0.18 6.90 -1.85
C LEU A 296 0.47 5.39 -1.88
N ILE A 297 0.00 4.66 -0.87
CA ILE A 297 0.24 3.22 -0.75
C ILE A 297 -0.46 2.46 -1.87
N ASP A 298 -1.76 2.70 -2.05
CA ASP A 298 -2.57 1.97 -3.03
C ASP A 298 -2.08 2.21 -4.46
N THR A 299 -1.74 3.45 -4.82
CA THR A 299 -1.24 3.74 -6.17
C THR A 299 0.19 3.24 -6.40
N ALA A 300 1.06 3.24 -5.37
CA ALA A 300 2.41 2.70 -5.49
C ALA A 300 2.40 1.17 -5.65
N TRP A 301 1.55 0.48 -4.88
CA TRP A 301 1.49 -0.98 -4.82
C TRP A 301 0.45 -1.60 -5.76
N GLY A 302 -0.48 -0.81 -6.30
CA GLY A 302 -1.60 -1.28 -7.13
C GLY A 302 -2.58 -2.18 -6.37
N ILE A 303 -2.63 -2.09 -5.04
CA ILE A 303 -3.46 -2.91 -4.16
C ILE A 303 -4.02 -2.02 -3.05
N PRO A 304 -5.32 -2.14 -2.68
CA PRO A 304 -5.90 -1.33 -1.62
C PRO A 304 -5.12 -1.45 -0.30
N ALA A 305 -4.85 -0.31 0.32
CA ALA A 305 -4.26 -0.24 1.65
C ALA A 305 -5.34 -0.51 2.72
N VAL A 306 -4.95 -1.22 3.78
CA VAL A 306 -5.77 -1.39 4.99
C VAL A 306 -4.92 -0.94 6.17
N LEU A 307 -5.33 0.14 6.84
CA LEU A 307 -4.61 0.73 7.96
C LEU A 307 -5.40 0.53 9.26
N GLU A 308 -4.73 0.10 10.32
CA GLU A 308 -5.31 0.08 11.68
C GLU A 308 -4.63 1.15 12.53
N ILE A 309 -4.95 2.42 12.25
CA ILE A 309 -4.32 3.56 12.91
C ILE A 309 -5.27 4.24 13.90
N ASP A 310 -6.53 4.45 13.52
CA ASP A 310 -7.53 5.04 14.40
C ASP A 310 -8.81 4.19 14.42
N PRO A 311 -9.11 3.51 15.55
CA PRO A 311 -10.34 2.74 15.69
C PRO A 311 -11.63 3.57 15.52
N GLN A 312 -11.58 4.88 15.77
CA GLN A 312 -12.75 5.76 15.66
C GLN A 312 -13.24 5.89 14.21
N ASP A 313 -12.32 5.79 13.24
CA ASP A 313 -12.65 5.84 11.80
C ASP A 313 -13.56 4.67 11.37
N HIS A 314 -13.67 3.62 12.20
CA HIS A 314 -14.40 2.39 11.87
C HIS A 314 -15.72 2.21 12.65
N GLU A 315 -15.99 3.03 13.67
CA GLU A 315 -17.15 2.87 14.56
C GLU A 315 -18.48 2.97 13.80
N GLU A 316 -18.63 3.96 12.92
CA GLU A 316 -19.89 4.20 12.22
C GLU A 316 -20.20 3.10 11.18
N PRO A 317 -19.26 2.67 10.31
CA PRO A 317 -19.46 1.52 9.42
C PRO A 317 -19.84 0.25 10.18
N LEU A 318 -19.15 -0.05 11.29
CA LEU A 318 -19.43 -1.20 12.15
C LEU A 318 -20.85 -1.14 12.73
N ARG A 319 -21.19 -0.02 13.37
CA ARG A 319 -22.52 0.18 13.97
C ARG A 319 -23.63 0.07 12.93
N TRP A 320 -23.41 0.66 11.74
CA TRP A 320 -24.37 0.60 10.64
C TRP A 320 -24.61 -0.83 10.17
N PHE A 321 -23.54 -1.62 10.03
CA PHE A 321 -23.59 -3.01 9.59
C PHE A 321 -24.27 -3.91 10.62
N SER A 322 -23.79 -3.91 11.86
CA SER A 322 -24.28 -4.79 12.93
C SER A 322 -25.77 -4.55 13.22
N ALA A 323 -26.27 -3.31 13.13
CA ALA A 323 -27.69 -2.99 13.32
C ALA A 323 -28.63 -3.65 12.29
N ARG A 324 -28.12 -4.13 11.15
CA ARG A 324 -28.91 -4.63 10.02
C ARG A 324 -28.64 -6.09 9.69
N ARG A 325 -27.46 -6.57 10.09
CA ARG A 325 -26.88 -7.86 9.73
C ARG A 325 -27.78 -9.07 9.97
N ASP A 326 -28.58 -9.04 11.03
CA ASP A 326 -29.43 -10.17 11.42
C ASP A 326 -30.81 -10.15 10.76
N ASN A 327 -31.27 -9.00 10.29
CA ASN A 327 -32.66 -8.79 9.89
C ASN A 327 -32.85 -8.62 8.38
N ALA A 328 -31.80 -8.28 7.64
CA ALA A 328 -31.89 -8.00 6.22
C ALA A 328 -30.65 -8.48 5.48
N PHE A 329 -30.78 -8.59 4.16
CA PHE A 329 -29.61 -8.62 3.31
C PHE A 329 -28.87 -7.29 3.44
N VAL A 330 -27.55 -7.34 3.59
CA VAL A 330 -26.70 -6.15 3.60
C VAL A 330 -25.78 -6.22 2.39
N VAL A 331 -25.72 -5.16 1.60
CA VAL A 331 -24.87 -5.06 0.42
C VAL A 331 -23.80 -4.02 0.66
N LEU A 332 -22.55 -4.44 0.57
CA LEU A 332 -21.39 -3.56 0.60
C LEU A 332 -20.79 -3.47 -0.80
N ALA A 333 -20.80 -2.28 -1.40
CA ALA A 333 -20.09 -1.99 -2.64
C ALA A 333 -18.63 -1.65 -2.32
N VAL A 334 -17.70 -2.46 -2.80
CA VAL A 334 -16.28 -2.25 -2.55
C VAL A 334 -15.77 -1.14 -3.44
N GLN A 335 -15.20 -0.11 -2.83
CA GLN A 335 -14.57 0.97 -3.57
C GLN A 335 -13.37 0.43 -4.37
N PRO A 336 -13.20 0.87 -5.63
CA PRO A 336 -12.02 0.54 -6.40
C PRO A 336 -10.77 1.18 -5.76
N THR A 337 -9.60 0.72 -6.21
CA THR A 337 -8.34 1.41 -5.95
C THR A 337 -8.39 2.83 -6.53
N TYR A 338 -7.53 3.72 -6.04
CA TYR A 338 -7.45 5.08 -6.53
C TYR A 338 -7.08 5.18 -8.01
N LEU A 339 -6.36 4.20 -8.57
CA LEU A 339 -6.06 4.14 -10.01
C LEU A 339 -7.29 3.83 -10.86
N ASP A 340 -8.28 3.13 -10.30
CA ASP A 340 -9.44 2.63 -11.03
C ASP A 340 -10.74 3.36 -10.66
N ARG A 341 -10.65 4.43 -9.85
CA ARG A 341 -11.80 5.23 -9.36
C ARG A 341 -12.59 5.91 -10.47
N ASP A 342 -11.91 6.35 -11.54
CA ASP A 342 -12.51 7.10 -12.64
C ASP A 342 -13.14 6.14 -13.68
N ILE A 343 -12.98 4.82 -13.51
CA ILE A 343 -13.64 3.81 -14.34
C ILE A 343 -15.10 3.71 -13.91
N SER A 344 -16.01 4.18 -14.77
CA SER A 344 -17.45 4.11 -14.54
C SER A 344 -17.89 2.68 -14.21
N TRP A 345 -18.52 2.54 -13.05
CA TRP A 345 -19.17 1.31 -12.60
C TRP A 345 -20.59 1.63 -12.09
N PRO A 346 -21.62 0.85 -12.47
CA PRO A 346 -21.58 -0.31 -13.35
C PRO A 346 -21.23 0.11 -14.79
N PRO A 347 -20.68 -0.79 -15.63
CA PRO A 347 -20.37 -0.45 -17.00
C PRO A 347 -21.65 -0.06 -17.74
N PRO A 348 -21.61 0.95 -18.63
CA PRO A 348 -22.80 1.36 -19.37
C PRO A 348 -23.39 0.17 -20.12
N ASN A 349 -24.72 0.08 -20.16
CA ASN A 349 -25.41 -1.02 -20.83
C ASN A 349 -25.14 -1.00 -22.34
N VAL A 350 -24.08 -1.68 -22.79
CA VAL A 350 -23.69 -1.74 -24.22
C VAL A 350 -24.55 -2.73 -25.02
N SER A 351 -25.52 -3.40 -24.39
CA SER A 351 -26.36 -4.37 -25.08
C SER A 351 -27.32 -3.69 -26.06
N ARG A 352 -27.10 -3.92 -27.36
CA ARG A 352 -28.08 -3.68 -28.44
C ARG A 352 -29.16 -4.77 -28.51
N ASN A 353 -29.07 -5.81 -27.70
CA ASN A 353 -29.98 -6.94 -27.74
C ASN A 353 -31.02 -6.80 -26.60
N PRO A 354 -32.30 -6.51 -26.89
CA PRO A 354 -33.35 -6.40 -25.87
C PRO A 354 -33.63 -7.72 -25.14
N LEU A 355 -33.09 -8.86 -25.64
CA LEU A 355 -33.16 -10.17 -25.00
C LEU A 355 -31.90 -10.51 -24.18
N ALA A 356 -30.91 -9.63 -24.08
CA ALA A 356 -29.75 -9.82 -23.22
C ALA A 356 -30.19 -9.70 -21.75
N LYS A 357 -30.55 -10.87 -21.23
CA LYS A 357 -30.95 -11.17 -19.86
C LYS A 357 -30.02 -10.51 -18.85
N ARG A 358 -30.57 -9.52 -18.15
CA ARG A 358 -30.10 -8.98 -16.87
C ARG A 358 -28.72 -8.33 -16.85
N SER A 359 -28.72 -7.02 -16.64
CA SER A 359 -27.51 -6.17 -16.69
C SER A 359 -26.88 -5.90 -15.32
N TRP A 360 -25.64 -5.37 -15.31
CA TRP A 360 -25.00 -4.86 -14.10
C TRP A 360 -25.80 -3.70 -13.47
N SER A 361 -26.36 -2.82 -14.30
CA SER A 361 -27.22 -1.72 -13.83
C SER A 361 -28.50 -2.24 -13.15
N GLU A 362 -29.08 -3.33 -13.67
CA GLU A 362 -30.25 -3.97 -13.08
C GLU A 362 -29.90 -4.65 -11.75
N LEU A 363 -28.74 -5.31 -11.67
CA LEU A 363 -28.26 -5.90 -10.41
C LEU A 363 -28.06 -4.83 -9.34
N GLU A 364 -27.45 -3.69 -9.68
CA GLU A 364 -27.29 -2.59 -8.74
C GLU A 364 -28.62 -1.99 -8.29
N SER A 365 -29.58 -1.85 -9.21
CA SER A 365 -30.93 -1.41 -8.88
C SER A 365 -31.63 -2.36 -7.90
N VAL A 366 -31.45 -3.67 -8.07
CA VAL A 366 -32.01 -4.69 -7.17
C VAL A 366 -31.30 -4.66 -5.81
N MET A 367 -29.97 -4.51 -5.79
CA MET A 367 -29.19 -4.39 -4.56
C MET A 367 -29.55 -3.13 -3.76
N ALA A 368 -29.88 -2.03 -4.43
CA ALA A 368 -30.28 -0.77 -3.81
C ALA A 368 -31.61 -0.87 -3.03
N ASN A 369 -32.42 -1.91 -3.27
CA ASN A 369 -33.63 -2.18 -2.47
C ASN A 369 -33.31 -2.77 -1.09
N HIS A 370 -32.06 -3.16 -0.84
CA HIS A 370 -31.56 -3.60 0.45
C HIS A 370 -30.67 -2.52 1.08
N PRO A 371 -30.38 -2.60 2.39
CA PRO A 371 -29.33 -1.80 2.98
C PRO A 371 -28.03 -1.86 2.19
N PHE A 372 -27.73 -0.77 1.49
CA PHE A 372 -26.64 -0.66 0.54
C PHE A 372 -25.68 0.43 1.00
N ARG A 373 -24.38 0.14 0.96
CA ARG A 373 -23.34 1.11 1.33
C ARG A 373 -22.06 0.89 0.56
N SER A 374 -21.41 1.97 0.13
CA SER A 374 -20.04 1.92 -0.39
C SER A 374 -19.04 1.90 0.77
N VAL A 375 -18.04 1.00 0.70
CA VAL A 375 -17.02 0.82 1.74
C VAL A 375 -15.62 0.70 1.13
N THR A 376 -14.62 1.19 1.85
CA THR A 376 -13.21 0.95 1.53
C THR A 376 -12.83 -0.50 1.84
N ALA A 377 -11.69 -0.97 1.32
CA ALA A 377 -11.14 -2.28 1.71
C ALA A 377 -10.87 -2.34 3.22
N GLU A 378 -10.41 -1.24 3.82
CA GLU A 378 -10.19 -1.12 5.26
C GLU A 378 -11.48 -1.32 6.07
N GLN A 379 -12.54 -0.59 5.74
CA GLN A 379 -13.84 -0.73 6.40
C GLN A 379 -14.40 -2.15 6.25
N LEU A 380 -14.27 -2.75 5.07
CA LEU A 380 -14.69 -4.13 4.83
C LEU A 380 -13.89 -5.13 5.68
N ALA A 381 -12.56 -4.96 5.77
CA ALA A 381 -11.70 -5.82 6.58
C ALA A 381 -12.11 -5.77 8.05
N VAL A 382 -12.39 -4.58 8.57
CA VAL A 382 -12.80 -4.38 9.96
C VAL A 382 -14.19 -4.96 10.20
N ILE A 383 -15.14 -4.74 9.29
CA ILE A 383 -16.49 -5.35 9.37
C ILE A 383 -16.40 -6.88 9.46
N LEU A 384 -15.60 -7.52 8.60
CA LEU A 384 -15.44 -8.98 8.59
C LEU A 384 -14.82 -9.49 9.89
N ARG A 385 -13.81 -8.77 10.42
CA ARG A 385 -13.09 -9.14 11.65
C ARG A 385 -13.99 -9.03 12.88
N GLU A 386 -14.61 -7.87 13.10
CA GLU A 386 -15.37 -7.60 14.32
C GLU A 386 -16.70 -8.37 14.39
N ASN A 387 -17.24 -8.80 13.25
CA ASN A 387 -18.49 -9.58 13.19
C ASN A 387 -18.27 -11.09 12.99
N ASP A 388 -17.03 -11.58 13.06
CA ASP A 388 -16.67 -13.01 12.89
C ASP A 388 -17.24 -13.62 11.59
N GLU A 389 -17.14 -12.85 10.50
CA GLU A 389 -17.56 -13.29 9.16
C GLU A 389 -16.45 -14.12 8.51
N LEU A 390 -16.84 -15.04 7.62
CA LEU A 390 -15.85 -15.82 6.88
C LEU A 390 -15.02 -14.94 5.94
N ALA A 391 -13.71 -15.21 5.93
CA ALA A 391 -12.76 -14.59 5.04
C ALA A 391 -13.18 -14.68 3.56
N ILE A 392 -12.90 -13.62 2.82
CA ILE A 392 -13.10 -13.51 1.38
C ILE A 392 -11.78 -13.16 0.71
N ASN A 393 -11.66 -13.45 -0.59
CA ASN A 393 -10.54 -12.95 -1.38
C ASN A 393 -10.99 -11.78 -2.23
N LEU A 394 -10.45 -10.60 -1.98
CA LEU A 394 -10.83 -9.37 -2.67
C LEU A 394 -10.33 -9.32 -4.12
N LEU A 395 -9.19 -9.95 -4.41
CA LEU A 395 -8.47 -9.79 -5.67
C LEU A 395 -8.64 -10.97 -6.65
N ALA A 396 -8.93 -12.19 -6.15
CA ALA A 396 -8.92 -13.41 -6.96
C ALA A 396 -10.30 -14.11 -7.03
N PRO A 397 -10.71 -14.66 -8.19
CA PRO A 397 -9.99 -14.67 -9.47
C PRO A 397 -10.01 -13.33 -10.22
N THR A 398 -10.98 -12.48 -9.92
CA THR A 398 -11.11 -11.09 -10.37
C THR A 398 -11.57 -10.23 -9.19
N ARG A 399 -11.51 -8.92 -9.35
CA ARG A 399 -11.81 -7.99 -8.25
C ARG A 399 -13.26 -8.13 -7.78
N ALA A 400 -13.44 -8.15 -6.46
CA ALA A 400 -14.76 -8.07 -5.84
C ALA A 400 -15.34 -6.66 -6.02
N ARG A 401 -16.60 -6.59 -6.46
CA ARG A 401 -17.34 -5.33 -6.63
C ARG A 401 -18.40 -5.15 -5.56
N TYR A 402 -19.07 -6.23 -5.18
CA TYR A 402 -20.04 -6.22 -4.09
C TYR A 402 -19.86 -7.42 -3.18
N VAL A 403 -20.15 -7.23 -1.91
CA VAL A 403 -20.20 -8.28 -0.90
C VAL A 403 -21.60 -8.25 -0.30
N VAL A 404 -22.33 -9.35 -0.44
CA VAL A 404 -23.70 -9.49 0.04
C VAL A 404 -23.71 -10.42 1.25
N PHE A 405 -24.24 -9.92 2.36
CA PHE A 405 -24.41 -10.65 3.61
C PHE A 405 -25.88 -11.04 3.74
N GLU A 406 -26.14 -12.33 3.93
CA GLU A 406 -27.49 -12.83 4.13
C GLU A 406 -27.78 -13.03 5.62
N PRO A 407 -29.00 -12.69 6.09
CA PRO A 407 -29.37 -12.89 7.47
C PRO A 407 -29.21 -14.37 7.86
N GLY A 408 -28.56 -14.61 9.01
CA GLY A 408 -28.29 -15.96 9.53
C GLY A 408 -27.18 -16.76 8.83
N LYS A 409 -26.47 -16.22 7.82
CA LYS A 409 -25.34 -16.92 7.17
C LYS A 409 -24.01 -16.21 7.40
N LYS A 410 -23.02 -16.90 7.97
CA LYS A 410 -21.64 -16.39 8.15
C LYS A 410 -20.81 -16.26 6.87
N LYS A 411 -21.22 -16.91 5.78
CA LYS A 411 -20.49 -16.86 4.50
C LYS A 411 -21.09 -15.77 3.61
N PRO A 412 -20.42 -14.62 3.43
CA PRO A 412 -20.88 -13.63 2.47
C PRO A 412 -20.78 -14.15 1.03
N VAL A 413 -21.61 -13.58 0.16
CA VAL A 413 -21.59 -13.79 -1.28
C VAL A 413 -20.79 -12.67 -1.90
N VAL A 414 -19.66 -13.01 -2.52
CA VAL A 414 -18.84 -12.05 -3.25
C VAL A 414 -19.28 -12.03 -4.72
N ILE A 415 -19.61 -10.84 -5.22
CA ILE A 415 -19.95 -10.58 -6.62
C ILE A 415 -18.74 -9.90 -7.27
N ARG A 416 -18.21 -10.52 -8.32
CA ARG A 416 -16.98 -10.09 -8.99
C ARG A 416 -17.24 -9.56 -10.39
N GLU A 417 -16.29 -8.79 -10.91
CA GLU A 417 -16.36 -8.18 -12.25
C GLU A 417 -16.67 -9.19 -13.37
N SER A 418 -16.13 -10.40 -13.27
CA SER A 418 -16.30 -11.44 -14.28
C SER A 418 -17.58 -12.25 -14.13
N ASP A 419 -18.36 -12.03 -13.08
CA ASP A 419 -19.57 -12.82 -12.83
C ASP A 419 -20.75 -12.36 -13.71
N LEU A 420 -21.71 -13.27 -13.94
CA LEU A 420 -22.94 -12.97 -14.66
C LEU A 420 -23.99 -12.35 -13.72
N PRO A 421 -24.44 -11.09 -13.93
CA PRO A 421 -25.34 -10.39 -13.00
C PRO A 421 -26.66 -11.11 -12.73
N GLY A 422 -27.24 -11.75 -13.75
CA GLY A 422 -28.52 -12.45 -13.65
C GLY A 422 -28.58 -13.56 -12.60
N LYS A 423 -27.43 -14.16 -12.24
CA LYS A 423 -27.35 -15.16 -11.17
C LYS A 423 -27.68 -14.56 -9.79
N PHE A 424 -27.28 -13.31 -9.55
CA PHE A 424 -27.44 -12.65 -8.26
C PHE A 424 -28.76 -11.90 -8.14
N ILE A 425 -29.28 -11.36 -9.24
CA ILE A 425 -30.61 -10.72 -9.24
C ILE A 425 -31.68 -11.72 -8.78
N ASN A 426 -31.69 -12.93 -9.36
CA ASN A 426 -32.63 -13.97 -8.95
C ASN A 426 -32.54 -14.26 -7.46
N ARG A 427 -31.33 -14.27 -6.91
CA ARG A 427 -31.07 -14.58 -5.50
C ARG A 427 -31.61 -13.50 -4.55
N LEU A 428 -31.55 -12.24 -4.96
CA LEU A 428 -32.02 -11.10 -4.19
C LEU A 428 -33.54 -10.89 -4.32
N GLU A 429 -34.15 -11.29 -5.44
CA GLU A 429 -35.59 -11.14 -5.69
C GLU A 429 -36.46 -12.30 -5.17
N THR A 430 -35.92 -13.52 -5.01
CA THR A 430 -36.73 -14.70 -4.67
C THR A 430 -37.01 -14.90 -3.17
N LYS A 431 -36.72 -13.91 -2.33
CA LYS A 431 -36.94 -13.92 -0.88
C LYS A 431 -37.23 -12.52 -0.36
#